data_AF-A0A7D4UJ73-F1
#
_entry.id   AF-A0A7D4UJ73-F1
#
_cell.length_a   1.000
_cell.length_b   1.000
_cell.length_c   1.000
_cell.angle_alpha   90.00
_cell.angle_beta   90.00
_cell.angle_gamma   90.00
#
_symmetry.space_group_name_H-M   'P 1'
#
loop_
_entity.id
_entity.type
_entity.pdbx_description
1 polymer ?
#
loop_
_entity_poly.entity_id
_entity_poly.type
_entity_poly.pdbx_seq_one_letter_code
_entity_poly.pdbx_strand_id
1 'polypeptide(L)'
;MSTMPAGRRSGGDLLVLAQFALLALLLLPGAPLWSRWWITAIAVVLAGIGGGVAVAGAWALGRNLVPWVAPRPGAPLRTGGVYRFTRNPIYLGLLVAAAGWVLWRGRLELVVVWILLAVVLTVKAHVEQRHLIAAFGEEYRAYARRTPLILWGRGIR
;
A
#
# COMPACT_ATOMS: atom_id res chain seq x y z
N MET A 1 -32.64 25.80 -5.01
CA MET A 1 -31.65 25.82 -3.91
C MET A 1 -31.71 24.47 -3.23
N SER A 2 -30.93 23.49 -3.73
CA SER A 2 -31.04 22.09 -3.32
C SER A 2 -29.90 21.74 -2.36
N THR A 3 -30.25 21.51 -1.10
CA THR A 3 -29.37 20.90 -0.11
C THR A 3 -29.79 19.45 0.14
N MET A 4 -28.76 18.60 0.24
CA MET A 4 -28.70 17.23 0.80
C MET A 4 -28.79 16.01 -0.15
N PRO A 5 -28.09 14.88 0.16
CA PRO A 5 -27.34 14.59 1.39
C PRO A 5 -25.83 14.33 1.19
N ALA A 6 -25.03 14.88 2.12
CA ALA A 6 -23.69 14.40 2.42
C ALA A 6 -23.82 13.08 3.19
N GLY A 7 -23.38 11.96 2.62
CA GLY A 7 -23.47 10.69 3.37
C GLY A 7 -23.20 9.43 2.56
N ARG A 8 -21.98 9.25 2.06
CA ARG A 8 -21.41 7.92 1.73
C ARG A 8 -19.89 7.93 1.42
N ARG A 9 -19.11 8.78 2.10
CA ARG A 9 -17.64 8.89 1.89
C ARG A 9 -16.77 8.42 3.06
N SER A 10 -17.33 7.98 4.19
CA SER A 10 -16.55 7.89 5.44
C SER A 10 -15.49 6.78 5.47
N GLY A 11 -15.79 5.57 5.01
CA GLY A 11 -14.91 4.41 5.23
C GLY A 11 -13.57 4.47 4.48
N GLY A 12 -13.59 4.86 3.20
CA GLY A 12 -12.37 4.94 2.37
C GLY A 12 -11.44 6.08 2.79
N ASP A 13 -12.03 7.25 3.08
CA ASP A 13 -11.29 8.45 3.49
C ASP A 13 -10.60 8.25 4.84
N LEU A 14 -11.26 7.54 5.77
CA LEU A 14 -10.67 7.15 7.06
C LEU A 14 -9.45 6.25 6.90
N LEU A 15 -9.49 5.25 6.00
CA LEU A 15 -8.36 4.36 5.76
C LEU A 15 -7.17 5.09 5.14
N VAL A 16 -7.43 6.07 4.26
CA VAL A 16 -6.40 6.92 3.68
C VAL A 16 -5.76 7.80 4.76
N LEU A 17 -6.57 8.45 5.59
CA LEU A 17 -6.09 9.23 6.74
C LEU A 17 -5.27 8.36 7.69
N ALA A 18 -5.76 7.17 8.04
CA ALA A 18 -5.05 6.22 8.91
C ALA A 18 -3.69 5.82 8.32
N GLN A 19 -3.63 5.54 7.02
CA GLN A 19 -2.36 5.25 6.34
C GLN A 19 -1.36 6.39 6.49
N PHE A 20 -1.76 7.63 6.18
CA PHE A 20 -0.85 8.78 6.27
C PHE A 20 -0.46 9.10 7.72
N ALA A 21 -1.39 8.95 8.67
CA ALA A 21 -1.11 9.11 10.09
C ALA A 21 -0.09 8.08 10.59
N LEU A 22 -0.23 6.80 10.21
CA LEU A 22 0.72 5.75 10.59
C LEU A 22 2.09 5.95 9.93
N LEU A 23 2.13 6.37 8.67
CA LEU A 23 3.40 6.74 8.01
C LEU A 23 4.08 7.92 8.71
N ALA A 24 3.33 8.95 9.12
CA ALA A 24 3.87 10.06 9.90
C ALA A 24 4.35 9.61 11.29
N LEU A 25 3.62 8.69 11.93
CA LEU A 25 3.99 8.15 13.24
C LEU A 25 5.30 7.37 13.20
N LEU A 26 5.63 6.73 12.07
CA LEU A 26 6.95 6.11 11.88
C LEU A 26 8.09 7.13 11.91
N LEU A 27 7.83 8.38 11.54
CA LEU A 27 8.82 9.46 11.49
C LEU A 27 9.03 10.16 12.84
N LEU A 28 8.40 9.68 13.92
CA LEU A 28 8.59 10.25 15.24
C LEU A 28 10.08 10.35 15.61
N PRO A 29 10.49 11.45 16.28
CA PRO A 29 11.87 11.68 16.66
C PRO A 29 12.37 10.63 17.65
N GLY A 30 13.70 10.49 17.71
CA GLY A 30 14.40 9.61 18.65
C GLY A 30 15.55 8.86 17.97
N ALA A 31 16.65 8.68 18.69
CA ALA A 31 17.80 7.95 18.19
C ALA A 31 17.46 6.46 17.94
N PRO A 32 18.16 5.79 17.01
CA PRO A 32 18.10 4.34 16.92
C PRO A 32 18.66 3.72 18.21
N LEU A 33 18.03 2.64 18.68
CA LEU A 33 18.45 1.94 19.92
C LEU A 33 19.68 1.06 19.72
N TRP A 34 19.98 0.72 18.47
CA TRP A 34 21.18 -0.01 18.07
C TRP A 34 21.86 0.68 16.90
N SER A 35 23.15 0.40 16.72
CA SER A 35 23.91 0.93 15.60
C SER A 35 24.98 -0.06 15.19
N ARG A 36 24.55 -1.17 14.57
CA ARG A 36 25.46 -2.11 13.89
C ARG A 36 25.42 -1.82 12.40
N TRP A 37 26.58 -1.68 11.76
CA TRP A 37 26.69 -1.31 10.35
C TRP A 37 25.91 -2.26 9.43
N TRP A 38 25.88 -3.56 9.73
CA TRP A 38 25.15 -4.55 8.93
C TRP A 38 23.63 -4.40 9.06
N ILE A 39 23.11 -3.97 10.21
CA ILE A 39 21.68 -3.65 10.39
C ILE A 39 21.33 -2.45 9.52
N THR A 40 22.16 -1.40 9.55
CA THR A 40 21.99 -0.23 8.70
C THR A 40 22.04 -0.59 7.23
N ALA A 41 22.98 -1.44 6.81
CA ALA A 41 23.07 -1.91 5.42
C ALA A 41 21.80 -2.66 4.99
N ILE A 42 21.31 -3.61 5.79
CA ILE A 42 20.06 -4.34 5.49
C ILE A 42 18.88 -3.37 5.42
N ALA A 43 18.78 -2.43 6.36
CA ALA A 43 17.71 -1.44 6.38
C ALA A 43 17.70 -0.54 5.15
N VAL A 44 18.88 -0.09 4.70
CA VAL A 44 19.02 0.72 3.47
C VAL A 44 18.63 -0.11 2.24
N VAL A 45 19.03 -1.38 2.16
CA VAL A 45 18.63 -2.27 1.07
C VAL A 45 17.12 -2.47 1.05
N LEU A 46 16.50 -2.73 2.20
CA LEU A 46 15.04 -2.85 2.32
C LEU A 46 14.32 -1.55 1.91
N ALA A 47 14.81 -0.40 2.40
CA ALA A 47 14.28 0.91 2.02
C ALA A 47 14.39 1.18 0.52
N GLY A 48 15.54 0.86 -0.09
CA GLY A 48 15.79 1.02 -1.52
C GLY A 48 14.92 0.11 -2.37
N ILE A 49 14.83 -1.18 -2.03
CA ILE A 49 13.96 -2.14 -2.75
C ILE A 49 12.50 -1.74 -2.61
N GLY A 50 12.04 -1.48 -1.38
CA GLY A 50 10.65 -1.08 -1.12
C GLY A 50 10.28 0.21 -1.83
N GLY A 51 11.12 1.24 -1.72
CA GLY A 51 10.96 2.50 -2.43
C GLY A 51 10.93 2.32 -3.94
N GLY A 52 11.85 1.53 -4.50
CA GLY A 52 11.90 1.23 -5.93
C GLY A 52 10.63 0.53 -6.43
N VAL A 53 10.11 -0.46 -5.69
CA VAL A 53 8.85 -1.14 -6.03
C VAL A 53 7.67 -0.17 -5.96
N ALA A 54 7.62 0.70 -4.95
CA ALA A 54 6.56 1.70 -4.81
C ALA A 54 6.58 2.71 -5.96
N VAL A 55 7.75 3.24 -6.31
CA VAL A 55 7.94 4.17 -7.42
C VAL A 55 7.59 3.51 -8.75
N ALA A 56 8.03 2.27 -9.00
CA ALA A 56 7.66 1.53 -10.20
C ALA A 56 6.15 1.30 -10.31
N GLY A 57 5.48 1.02 -9.19
CA GLY A 57 4.03 0.87 -9.12
C GLY A 57 3.29 2.19 -9.41
N ALA A 58 3.79 3.29 -8.87
CA ALA A 58 3.26 4.63 -9.12
C ALA A 58 3.47 5.07 -10.57
N TRP A 59 4.65 4.84 -11.16
CA TRP A 59 4.95 5.14 -12.56
C TRP A 59 4.09 4.33 -13.53
N ALA A 60 3.87 3.04 -13.26
CA ALA A 60 3.00 2.20 -14.09
C ALA A 60 1.52 2.66 -14.07
N LEU A 61 1.07 3.28 -12.98
CA LEU A 61 -0.26 3.92 -12.92
C LEU A 61 -0.26 5.31 -13.56
N GLY A 62 0.84 6.07 -13.42
CA GLY A 62 1.03 7.39 -14.00
C GLY A 62 -0.12 8.34 -13.66
N ARG A 63 -0.74 8.94 -14.69
CA ARG A 63 -1.92 9.81 -14.55
C ARG A 63 -3.18 9.11 -14.05
N ASN A 64 -3.16 7.79 -13.82
CA ASN A 64 -4.29 7.07 -13.21
C ASN A 64 -4.08 6.81 -11.71
N LEU A 65 -2.93 7.23 -11.15
CA LEU A 65 -2.70 7.16 -9.72
C LEU A 65 -3.66 8.09 -8.99
N VAL A 66 -4.44 7.48 -8.09
CA VAL A 66 -5.32 8.17 -7.17
C VAL A 66 -5.01 7.69 -5.75
N PRO A 67 -5.01 8.59 -4.75
CA PRO A 67 -4.88 8.20 -3.34
C PRO A 67 -6.11 7.44 -2.81
N TRP A 68 -7.23 7.56 -3.53
CA TRP A 68 -8.54 7.02 -3.16
C TRP A 68 -8.70 5.56 -3.59
N VAL A 69 -9.61 4.89 -2.90
CA VAL A 69 -9.87 3.45 -3.00
C VAL A 69 -10.61 3.04 -4.30
N ALA A 70 -11.11 4.00 -5.08
CA ALA A 70 -11.79 3.74 -6.34
C ALA A 70 -10.90 4.14 -7.54
N PRO A 71 -10.83 3.31 -8.61
CA PRO A 71 -10.10 3.65 -9.82
C PRO A 71 -10.71 4.88 -10.50
N ARG A 72 -9.89 5.65 -11.22
CA ARG A 72 -10.41 6.74 -12.06
C ARG A 72 -11.34 6.17 -13.15
N PRO A 73 -12.52 6.78 -13.37
CA PRO A 73 -13.39 6.38 -14.49
C PRO A 73 -12.63 6.39 -15.82
N GLY A 74 -12.73 5.32 -16.59
CA GLY A 74 -12.08 5.18 -17.90
C GLY A 74 -10.58 4.83 -17.86
N ALA A 75 -9.97 4.65 -16.69
CA ALA A 75 -8.59 4.17 -16.61
C ALA A 75 -8.49 2.70 -17.05
N PRO A 76 -7.51 2.30 -17.88
CA PRO A 76 -7.31 0.90 -18.23
C PRO A 76 -6.78 0.09 -17.05
N LEU A 77 -7.15 -1.20 -16.99
CA LEU A 77 -6.60 -2.13 -16.00
C LEU A 77 -5.10 -2.34 -16.27
N ARG A 78 -4.26 -2.18 -15.24
CA ARG A 78 -2.81 -2.41 -15.31
C ARG A 78 -2.46 -3.77 -14.72
N THR A 79 -1.94 -4.67 -15.54
CA THR A 79 -1.50 -6.02 -15.12
C THR A 79 -0.04 -6.33 -15.49
N GLY A 80 0.65 -5.43 -16.18
CA GLY A 80 2.02 -5.60 -16.67
C GLY A 80 3.09 -5.04 -15.73
N GLY A 81 4.36 -5.26 -16.07
CA GLY A 81 5.49 -4.74 -15.29
C GLY A 81 5.47 -5.24 -13.83
N VAL A 82 5.61 -4.32 -12.87
CA VAL A 82 5.59 -4.67 -11.44
C VAL A 82 4.24 -5.25 -10.97
N TYR A 83 3.14 -4.90 -11.65
CA TYR A 83 1.81 -5.44 -11.36
C TYR A 83 1.67 -6.94 -11.68
N ARG A 84 2.61 -7.55 -12.44
CA ARG A 84 2.58 -9.02 -12.65
C ARG A 84 2.85 -9.80 -11.37
N PHE A 85 3.60 -9.20 -10.45
CA PHE A 85 4.07 -9.84 -9.22
C PHE A 85 3.11 -9.66 -8.05
N THR A 86 2.43 -8.51 -7.99
CA THR A 86 1.46 -8.19 -6.96
C THR A 86 0.45 -7.20 -7.49
N ARG A 87 -0.81 -7.31 -7.05
CA ARG A 87 -1.88 -6.38 -7.45
C ARG A 87 -1.73 -5.01 -6.82
N ASN A 88 -0.96 -4.90 -5.72
CA ASN A 88 -0.76 -3.67 -4.96
C ASN A 88 0.74 -3.39 -4.73
N PRO A 89 1.53 -3.14 -5.80
CA PRO A 89 2.98 -2.94 -5.70
C PRO A 89 3.35 -1.73 -4.86
N ILE A 90 2.55 -0.65 -4.89
CA ILE A 90 2.77 0.54 -4.07
C ILE A 90 2.68 0.18 -2.58
N TYR A 91 1.67 -0.59 -2.19
CA TYR A 91 1.49 -1.00 -0.78
C TYR A 91 2.56 -1.97 -0.33
N LEU A 92 2.95 -2.91 -1.18
CA LEU A 92 4.09 -3.78 -0.90
C LEU A 92 5.37 -2.98 -0.69
N GLY A 93 5.67 -2.04 -1.60
CA GLY A 93 6.85 -1.19 -1.51
C GLY A 93 6.89 -0.35 -0.25
N LEU A 94 5.75 0.26 0.14
CA LEU A 94 5.62 0.99 1.40
C LEU A 94 5.89 0.10 2.62
N LEU A 95 5.34 -1.11 2.66
CA LEU A 95 5.56 -2.03 3.79
C LEU A 95 7.01 -2.48 3.89
N VAL A 96 7.67 -2.79 2.77
CA VAL A 96 9.07 -3.21 2.74
C VAL A 96 9.99 -2.05 3.14
N ALA A 97 9.73 -0.85 2.62
CA ALA A 97 10.53 0.33 2.98
C ALA A 97 10.37 0.71 4.47
N ALA A 98 9.13 0.67 4.97
CA ALA A 98 8.83 0.91 6.37
C ALA A 98 9.45 -0.17 7.28
N ALA A 99 9.53 -1.43 6.84
CA ALA A 99 10.21 -2.49 7.59
C ALA A 99 11.71 -2.20 7.74
N GLY A 100 12.36 -1.72 6.67
CA GLY A 100 13.75 -1.25 6.73
C GLY A 100 13.94 -0.12 7.75
N TRP A 101 13.04 0.87 7.76
CA TRP A 101 13.06 1.96 8.73
C TRP A 101 12.89 1.48 10.18
N VAL A 102 11.91 0.62 10.44
CA VAL A 102 11.65 0.04 11.76
C VAL A 102 12.85 -0.77 12.24
N LEU A 103 13.43 -1.59 11.36
CA LEU A 103 14.64 -2.36 11.64
C LEU A 103 15.82 -1.43 11.99
N TRP A 104 16.02 -0.35 11.24
CA TRP A 104 17.09 0.60 11.54
C TRP A 104 16.92 1.28 12.91
N ARG A 105 15.69 1.67 13.25
CA ARG A 105 15.40 2.32 14.54
C ARG A 105 15.49 1.36 15.73
N GLY A 106 15.14 0.09 15.55
CA GLY A 106 15.22 -0.93 16.59
C GLY A 106 14.25 -0.75 17.76
N ARG A 107 13.16 0.01 17.55
CA ARG A 107 12.18 0.40 18.56
C ARG A 107 10.93 -0.45 18.46
N LEU A 108 10.51 -1.08 19.56
CA LEU A 108 9.38 -2.02 19.57
C LEU A 108 8.05 -1.32 19.25
N GLU A 109 7.86 -0.09 19.70
CA GLU A 109 6.70 0.72 19.39
C GLU A 109 6.53 0.95 17.87
N LEU A 110 7.62 1.07 17.12
CA LEU A 110 7.57 1.23 15.66
C LEU A 110 7.20 -0.08 14.95
N VAL A 111 7.51 -1.24 15.55
CA VAL A 111 7.04 -2.54 15.07
C VAL A 111 5.51 -2.61 15.16
N VAL A 112 4.93 -2.14 16.27
CA VAL A 112 3.46 -2.07 16.43
C VAL A 112 2.85 -1.16 15.36
N VAL A 113 3.41 0.04 15.16
CA VAL A 113 2.94 0.97 14.11
C VAL A 113 3.02 0.34 12.72
N TRP A 114 4.09 -0.40 12.43
CA TRP A 114 4.25 -1.09 11.15
C TRP A 114 3.24 -2.23 10.95
N ILE A 115 2.94 -3.01 11.99
CA ILE A 115 1.89 -4.04 11.94
C ILE A 115 0.52 -3.39 11.66
N LEU A 116 0.20 -2.29 12.35
CA LEU A 116 -1.03 -1.54 12.11
C LEU A 116 -1.10 -1.01 10.67
N LEU A 117 0.02 -0.50 10.14
CA LEU A 117 0.11 -0.06 8.74
C LEU A 117 -0.15 -1.22 7.78
N ALA A 118 0.43 -2.41 8.04
CA ALA A 118 0.19 -3.62 7.25
C ALA A 118 -1.29 -4.02 7.24
N VAL A 119 -1.96 -3.95 8.39
CA VAL A 119 -3.40 -4.23 8.49
C VAL A 119 -4.20 -3.21 7.69
N VAL A 120 -3.96 -1.90 7.88
CA VAL A 120 -4.67 -0.83 7.16
C VAL A 120 -4.50 -0.97 5.64
N LEU A 121 -3.27 -1.16 5.15
CA LEU A 121 -3.00 -1.34 3.73
C LEU A 121 -3.64 -2.62 3.16
N THR A 122 -3.68 -3.70 3.95
CA THR A 122 -4.35 -4.94 3.54
C THR A 122 -5.87 -4.74 3.44
N VAL A 123 -6.49 -4.04 4.39
CA VAL A 123 -7.91 -3.70 4.33
C VAL A 123 -8.19 -2.81 3.12
N LYS A 124 -7.39 -1.76 2.90
CA LYS A 124 -7.49 -0.89 1.72
C LYS A 124 -7.42 -1.69 0.42
N ALA A 125 -6.45 -2.59 0.29
CA ALA A 125 -6.30 -3.44 -0.89
C ALA A 125 -7.54 -4.30 -1.17
N HIS A 126 -8.22 -4.81 -0.12
CA HIS A 126 -9.48 -5.55 -0.30
C HIS A 126 -10.63 -4.65 -0.73
N VAL A 127 -10.72 -3.42 -0.22
CA VAL A 127 -11.75 -2.48 -0.66
C VAL A 127 -11.50 -2.07 -2.12
N GLU A 128 -10.25 -1.76 -2.49
CA GLU A 128 -9.85 -1.48 -3.89
C GLU A 128 -10.19 -2.64 -4.82
N GLN A 129 -9.94 -3.87 -4.38
CA GLN A 129 -10.29 -5.07 -5.12
C GLN A 129 -11.79 -5.10 -5.48
N ARG A 130 -12.67 -4.74 -4.55
CA ARG A 130 -14.13 -4.71 -4.80
C ARG A 130 -14.50 -3.67 -5.85
N HIS A 131 -13.87 -2.49 -5.81
CA HIS A 131 -14.09 -1.46 -6.83
C HIS A 131 -13.53 -1.87 -8.20
N LEU A 132 -12.37 -2.53 -8.24
CA LEU A 132 -11.79 -3.05 -9.48
C LEU A 132 -12.63 -4.18 -10.08
N ILE A 133 -13.22 -5.06 -9.26
CA ILE A 133 -14.18 -6.07 -9.72
C ILE A 133 -15.44 -5.39 -10.27
N ALA A 134 -15.95 -4.35 -9.62
CA ALA A 134 -17.12 -3.61 -10.12
C ALA A 134 -16.83 -2.88 -11.44
N ALA A 135 -15.61 -2.36 -11.63
CA ALA A 135 -15.21 -1.61 -12.81
C ALA A 135 -14.82 -2.49 -14.02
N PHE A 136 -14.12 -3.61 -13.77
CA PHE A 136 -13.49 -4.42 -14.84
C PHE A 136 -14.04 -5.86 -14.91
N GLY A 137 -14.91 -6.27 -13.98
CA GLY A 137 -15.56 -7.57 -14.02
C GLY A 137 -14.59 -8.75 -14.10
N GLU A 138 -14.80 -9.62 -15.08
CA GLU A 138 -14.06 -10.86 -15.25
C GLU A 138 -12.59 -10.66 -15.65
N GLU A 139 -12.26 -9.56 -16.33
CA GLU A 139 -10.87 -9.23 -16.69
C GLU A 139 -10.01 -9.11 -15.43
N TYR A 140 -10.51 -8.40 -14.41
CA TYR A 140 -9.83 -8.30 -13.13
C TYR A 140 -9.82 -9.61 -12.35
N ARG A 141 -10.89 -10.43 -12.44
CA ARG A 141 -10.91 -11.75 -11.79
C ARG A 141 -9.86 -12.69 -12.36
N ALA A 142 -9.71 -12.72 -13.69
CA ALA A 142 -8.67 -13.49 -14.37
C ALA A 142 -7.27 -13.08 -13.92
N TYR A 143 -7.04 -11.77 -13.78
CA TYR A 143 -5.81 -11.25 -13.22
C TYR A 143 -5.60 -11.64 -11.74
N ALA A 144 -6.63 -11.54 -10.89
CA ALA A 144 -6.56 -11.88 -9.48
C ALA A 144 -6.31 -13.37 -9.18
N ARG A 145 -6.66 -14.26 -10.12
CA ARG A 145 -6.35 -15.70 -10.02
C ARG A 145 -4.85 -15.99 -10.12
N ARG A 146 -4.13 -15.23 -10.94
CA ARG A 146 -2.69 -15.45 -11.20
C ARG A 146 -1.76 -14.57 -10.36
N THR A 147 -2.26 -13.47 -9.80
CA THR A 147 -1.44 -12.48 -9.10
C THR A 147 -1.91 -12.26 -7.65
N PRO A 148 -1.03 -12.33 -6.65
CA PRO A 148 -1.40 -12.14 -5.24
C PRO A 148 -1.84 -10.71 -4.93
N LEU A 149 -2.60 -10.51 -3.84
CA LEU A 149 -3.06 -9.19 -3.43
C LEU A 149 -1.91 -8.26 -3.00
N ILE A 150 -1.12 -8.68 -2.00
CA ILE A 150 0.12 -8.00 -1.55
C ILE A 150 1.29 -8.98 -1.63
N LEU A 151 1.37 -9.92 -0.68
CA LEU A 151 2.35 -11.02 -0.64
C LEU A 151 1.65 -12.39 -0.50
N TRP A 152 0.54 -12.42 0.23
CA TRP A 152 -0.19 -13.63 0.61
C TRP A 152 -1.66 -13.42 0.24
N GLY A 153 -2.25 -14.36 -0.49
CA GLY A 153 -3.63 -14.27 -0.98
C GLY A 153 -3.71 -14.28 -2.51
N ARG A 154 -3.75 -15.49 -3.09
CA ARG A 154 -4.18 -15.71 -4.48
C ARG A 154 -5.71 -15.84 -4.46
N GLY A 155 -6.39 -15.16 -5.39
CA GLY A 155 -7.85 -15.27 -5.53
C GLY A 155 -8.65 -14.13 -4.89
N ILE A 156 -9.95 -14.20 -5.15
CA ILE A 156 -11.00 -13.30 -4.64
C ILE A 156 -11.70 -14.09 -3.55
N ARG A 157 -11.61 -13.65 -2.30
CA ARG A 157 -12.48 -14.12 -1.22
C ARG A 157 -13.76 -13.29 -1.22
#